data_AF-A0A2D0KLC1-F1
#
_entry.id   AF-A0A2D0KLC1-F1
#
_cell.length_a   1.000
_cell.length_b   1.000
_cell.length_c   1.000
_cell.angle_alpha   90.00
_cell.angle_beta   90.00
_cell.angle_gamma   90.00
#
_symmetry.space_group_name_H-M   'P 1'
#
loop_
_entity.id
_entity.type
_entity.pdbx_description
1 polymer ?
#
loop_
_entity_poly.entity_id
_entity_poly.type
_entity_poly.pdbx_seq_one_letter_code
_entity_poly.pdbx_strand_id
1 'polypeptide(L)'
;MDHKTIKGRIKAIDWSSFNTAGGAATSVPEHLMQLLSDDIDEAKKAIFQLDWGLCHQHVSISSAALPALPFLLEMIGHTKENISIEILDLISGLSDCIKHIPDYTGSIPDYVFEIQKILISKIPRFERLSKHKNKDIAFYSSEIIKDLTQSKDTAR
;
A
#
# COMPACT_ATOMS: atom_id res chain seq x y z
N MET A 1 -4.68 -12.17 -14.80
CA MET A 1 -5.31 -10.91 -14.36
C MET A 1 -5.74 -10.14 -15.59
N ASP A 2 -6.99 -9.67 -15.66
CA ASP A 2 -7.41 -8.83 -16.78
C ASP A 2 -7.07 -7.36 -16.52
N HIS A 3 -6.01 -6.86 -17.16
CA HIS A 3 -5.56 -5.48 -17.04
C HIS A 3 -6.66 -4.49 -17.46
N LYS A 4 -7.54 -4.85 -18.40
CA LYS A 4 -8.64 -3.96 -18.82
C LYS A 4 -9.64 -3.76 -17.68
N THR A 5 -9.95 -4.80 -16.93
CA THR A 5 -10.84 -4.74 -15.77
C THR A 5 -10.24 -3.89 -14.63
N ILE A 6 -8.93 -3.99 -14.35
CA ILE A 6 -8.27 -3.15 -13.33
C ILE A 6 -8.24 -1.68 -13.75
N LYS A 7 -7.79 -1.38 -14.98
CA LYS A 7 -7.72 0.01 -15.47
C LYS A 7 -9.09 0.69 -15.45
N GLY A 8 -10.16 -0.05 -15.78
CA GLY A 8 -11.53 0.44 -15.68
C GLY A 8 -11.93 0.80 -14.24
N ARG A 9 -11.63 -0.07 -13.27
CA ARG A 9 -11.91 0.17 -11.85
C ARG A 9 -11.11 1.36 -11.28
N ILE A 10 -9.85 1.52 -11.68
CA ILE A 10 -9.02 2.67 -11.28
C ILE A 10 -9.65 3.98 -11.78
N LYS A 11 -10.07 4.03 -13.05
CA LYS A 11 -10.66 5.23 -13.67
C LYS A 11 -12.04 5.59 -13.12
N ALA A 12 -12.77 4.63 -12.56
CA ALA A 12 -14.11 4.84 -12.02
C ALA A 12 -14.13 5.58 -10.67
N ILE A 13 -12.98 5.71 -10.00
CA ILE A 13 -12.86 6.42 -8.73
C ILE A 13 -12.70 7.92 -9.00
N ASP A 14 -13.45 8.75 -8.29
CA ASP A 14 -13.21 10.19 -8.26
C ASP A 14 -11.98 10.51 -7.41
N TRP A 15 -10.81 10.45 -8.02
CA TRP A 15 -9.53 10.73 -7.35
C TRP A 15 -9.39 12.18 -6.87
N SER A 16 -10.19 13.11 -7.39
CA SER A 16 -10.15 14.51 -6.94
C SER A 16 -10.69 14.71 -5.52
N SER A 17 -11.47 13.75 -5.03
CA SER A 17 -11.97 13.69 -3.65
C SER A 17 -10.91 13.24 -2.62
N PHE A 18 -9.70 12.90 -3.05
CA PHE A 18 -8.62 12.41 -2.19
C PHE A 18 -7.35 13.26 -2.32
N ASN A 19 -6.49 13.16 -1.32
CA ASN A 19 -5.21 13.85 -1.27
C ASN A 19 -4.05 12.86 -1.15
N THR A 20 -2.93 13.25 -1.72
CA THR A 20 -1.58 12.75 -1.51
C THR A 20 -0.80 13.75 -0.65
N ALA A 21 0.43 13.42 -0.28
CA ALA A 21 1.34 14.37 0.35
C ALA A 21 1.60 15.63 -0.50
N GLY A 22 1.46 15.54 -1.82
CA GLY A 22 1.64 16.65 -2.76
C GLY A 22 0.36 17.45 -3.08
N GLY A 23 -0.77 17.17 -2.43
CA GLY A 23 -2.08 17.77 -2.74
C GLY A 23 -3.02 16.80 -3.43
N ALA A 24 -3.87 17.28 -4.33
CA ALA A 24 -4.94 16.48 -4.95
C ALA A 24 -4.40 15.19 -5.62
N ALA A 25 -5.11 14.08 -5.45
CA ALA A 25 -4.66 12.75 -5.89
C ALA A 25 -4.89 12.47 -7.39
N THR A 26 -4.97 13.49 -8.23
CA THR A 26 -5.32 13.36 -9.66
C THR A 26 -4.28 12.60 -10.48
N SER A 27 -3.04 12.47 -10.00
CA SER A 27 -1.96 11.69 -10.63
C SER A 27 -1.91 10.22 -10.22
N VAL A 28 -2.52 9.87 -9.07
CA VAL A 28 -2.56 8.48 -8.56
C VAL A 28 -3.12 7.46 -9.56
N PRO A 29 -4.23 7.71 -10.30
CA PRO A 29 -4.73 6.73 -11.25
C PRO A 29 -3.72 6.40 -12.34
N GLU A 30 -3.00 7.41 -12.86
CA GLU A 30 -2.00 7.22 -13.89
C GLU A 30 -0.85 6.35 -13.37
N HIS A 31 -0.30 6.68 -12.20
CA HIS A 31 0.77 5.87 -11.59
C HIS A 31 0.32 4.43 -11.32
N LEU A 32 -0.90 4.19 -10.81
CA LEU A 32 -1.42 2.84 -10.61
C LEU A 32 -1.51 2.05 -11.94
N MET A 33 -1.91 2.71 -13.03
CA MET A 33 -1.96 2.06 -14.34
C MET A 33 -0.57 1.78 -14.92
N GLN A 34 0.41 2.63 -14.62
CA GLN A 34 1.81 2.49 -15.03
C GLN A 34 2.54 1.33 -14.32
N LEU A 35 2.09 0.92 -13.13
CA LEU A 35 2.58 -0.32 -12.49
C LEU A 35 2.33 -1.58 -13.34
N LEU A 36 1.35 -1.53 -14.25
CA LEU A 36 1.03 -2.62 -15.17
C LEU A 36 1.81 -2.53 -16.50
N SER A 37 2.77 -1.61 -16.62
CA SER A 37 3.55 -1.43 -17.84
C SER A 37 4.57 -2.55 -18.05
N ASP A 38 4.78 -2.88 -19.32
CA ASP A 38 5.88 -3.75 -19.75
C ASP A 38 7.22 -2.99 -19.73
N ASP A 39 7.23 -1.67 -19.64
CA ASP A 39 8.41 -0.87 -19.34
C ASP A 39 8.68 -0.88 -17.83
N ILE A 40 9.84 -1.44 -17.44
CA ILE A 40 10.20 -1.54 -16.03
C ILE A 40 10.59 -0.19 -15.41
N ASP A 41 11.18 0.72 -16.18
CA ASP A 41 11.58 2.03 -15.68
C ASP A 41 10.36 2.92 -15.46
N GLU A 42 9.34 2.79 -16.31
CA GLU A 42 8.04 3.41 -16.11
C GLU A 42 7.38 2.90 -14.82
N ALA A 43 7.30 1.57 -14.62
CA ALA A 43 6.70 0.99 -13.43
C ALA A 43 7.46 1.37 -12.14
N LYS A 44 8.80 1.44 -12.19
CA LYS A 44 9.64 1.90 -11.06
C LYS A 44 9.41 3.36 -10.71
N LYS A 45 9.32 4.24 -11.72
CA LYS A 45 8.99 5.65 -11.48
C LYS A 45 7.61 5.77 -10.85
N ALA A 46 6.64 5.01 -11.34
CA ALA A 46 5.28 5.02 -10.83
C ALA A 46 5.20 4.57 -9.36
N ILE A 47 5.85 3.47 -8.98
CA ILE A 47 5.81 3.01 -7.57
C ILE A 47 6.52 3.99 -6.64
N PHE A 48 7.62 4.62 -7.08
CA PHE A 48 8.27 5.69 -6.32
C PHE A 48 7.35 6.89 -6.07
N GLN A 49 6.60 7.34 -7.10
CA GLN A 49 5.64 8.42 -6.95
C GLN A 49 4.47 8.04 -6.03
N LEU A 50 4.03 6.78 -6.08
CA LEU A 50 3.00 6.27 -5.20
C LEU A 50 3.48 6.18 -3.76
N ASP A 51 4.70 5.68 -3.50
CA ASP A 51 5.25 5.63 -2.15
C ASP A 51 5.35 7.03 -1.54
N TRP A 52 5.95 7.98 -2.27
CA TRP A 52 6.06 9.38 -1.85
C TRP A 52 4.70 10.04 -1.59
N GLY A 53 3.72 9.77 -2.45
CA GLY A 53 2.40 10.39 -2.40
C GLY A 53 1.46 9.76 -1.37
N LEU A 54 1.49 8.43 -1.24
CA LEU A 54 0.55 7.67 -0.42
C LEU A 54 1.01 7.52 1.03
N CYS A 55 2.32 7.33 1.24
CA CYS A 55 2.94 7.05 2.53
C CYS A 55 4.23 7.87 2.70
N HIS A 56 4.11 9.19 2.71
CA HIS A 56 5.24 10.12 2.66
C HIS A 56 6.33 9.76 3.69
N GLN A 57 7.46 9.22 3.20
CA GLN A 57 8.61 8.79 4.01
C GLN A 57 8.25 7.84 5.16
N HIS A 58 7.14 7.09 5.04
CA HIS A 58 6.62 6.21 6.08
C HIS A 58 6.32 6.93 7.41
N VAL A 59 6.06 8.25 7.36
CA VAL A 59 5.68 9.05 8.55
C VAL A 59 4.22 9.52 8.52
N SER A 60 3.54 9.43 7.38
CA SER A 60 2.14 9.83 7.27
C SER A 60 1.41 9.09 6.15
N ILE A 61 0.13 8.79 6.39
CA ILE A 61 -0.75 8.13 5.42
C ILE A 61 -1.70 9.18 4.84
N SER A 62 -1.68 9.32 3.51
CA SER A 62 -2.60 10.19 2.78
C SER A 62 -3.96 9.52 2.55
N SER A 63 -5.02 10.31 2.34
CA SER A 63 -6.37 9.75 2.11
C SER A 63 -6.47 8.94 0.82
N ALA A 64 -5.61 9.22 -0.18
CA ALA A 64 -5.54 8.46 -1.42
C ALA A 64 -5.01 7.02 -1.23
N ALA A 65 -4.37 6.71 -0.11
CA ALA A 65 -3.90 5.36 0.18
C ALA A 65 -5.06 4.36 0.30
N LEU A 66 -6.21 4.80 0.84
CA LEU A 66 -7.39 3.97 1.02
C LEU A 66 -7.95 3.42 -0.32
N PRO A 67 -8.28 4.25 -1.32
CA PRO A 67 -8.74 3.74 -2.62
C PRO A 67 -7.64 3.07 -3.45
N ALA A 68 -6.35 3.40 -3.22
CA ALA A 68 -5.24 2.76 -3.93
C ALA A 68 -4.92 1.34 -3.44
N LEU A 69 -5.06 1.09 -2.13
CA LEU A 69 -4.63 -0.14 -1.48
C LEU A 69 -5.21 -1.43 -2.11
N PRO A 70 -6.51 -1.52 -2.47
CA PRO A 70 -7.04 -2.72 -3.11
C PRO A 70 -6.32 -3.10 -4.42
N PHE A 71 -5.89 -2.11 -5.21
CA PHE A 71 -5.17 -2.32 -6.46
C PHE A 71 -3.72 -2.75 -6.21
N LEU A 72 -3.04 -2.09 -5.27
CA LEU A 72 -1.70 -2.48 -4.84
C LEU A 72 -1.68 -3.93 -4.37
N LEU A 73 -2.64 -4.31 -3.52
CA LEU A 73 -2.82 -5.69 -3.09
C LEU A 73 -3.07 -6.63 -4.28
N GLU A 74 -3.96 -6.29 -5.20
CA GLU A 74 -4.25 -7.12 -6.38
C GLU A 74 -3.01 -7.34 -7.26
N MET A 75 -2.15 -6.32 -7.39
CA MET A 75 -0.95 -6.33 -8.24
C MET A 75 0.22 -7.16 -7.69
N ILE A 76 0.28 -7.46 -6.39
CA ILE A 76 1.31 -8.33 -5.81
C ILE A 76 1.22 -9.74 -6.41
N GLY A 77 2.27 -10.16 -7.12
CA GLY A 77 2.34 -11.45 -7.82
C GLY A 77 1.73 -11.45 -9.23
N HIS A 78 1.19 -10.31 -9.69
CA HIS A 78 0.70 -10.13 -11.05
C HIS A 78 1.50 -9.08 -11.84
N THR A 79 2.42 -8.39 -11.18
CA THR A 79 3.45 -7.53 -11.78
C THR A 79 4.79 -8.26 -11.79
N LYS A 80 5.80 -7.67 -12.43
CA LYS A 80 7.18 -8.17 -12.35
C LYS A 80 7.61 -8.27 -10.88
N GLU A 81 8.44 -9.26 -10.56
CA GLU A 81 8.80 -9.58 -9.18
C GLU A 81 9.38 -8.37 -8.42
N ASN A 82 10.24 -7.59 -9.09
CA ASN A 82 10.78 -6.35 -8.51
C ASN A 82 9.71 -5.30 -8.21
N ILE A 83 8.70 -5.13 -9.06
CA ILE A 83 7.58 -4.21 -8.78
C ILE A 83 6.70 -4.75 -7.63
N SER A 84 6.52 -6.07 -7.54
CA SER A 84 5.84 -6.68 -6.39
C SER A 84 6.59 -6.45 -5.07
N ILE A 85 7.93 -6.40 -5.08
CA ILE A 85 8.75 -6.04 -3.92
C ILE A 85 8.50 -4.59 -3.50
N GLU A 86 8.57 -3.65 -4.44
CA GLU A 86 8.35 -2.22 -4.16
C GLU A 86 6.92 -1.94 -3.65
N ILE A 87 5.92 -2.67 -4.16
CA ILE A 87 4.54 -2.60 -3.64
C ILE A 87 4.48 -3.11 -2.19
N LEU A 88 5.20 -4.18 -1.86
CA LEU A 88 5.26 -4.70 -0.50
C LEU A 88 5.99 -3.74 0.44
N ASP A 89 7.03 -3.06 -0.02
CA ASP A 89 7.72 -2.01 0.74
C ASP A 89 6.77 -0.87 1.08
N LEU A 90 6.05 -0.32 0.08
CA LEU A 90 5.03 0.71 0.30
C LEU A 90 3.99 0.26 1.33
N ILE A 91 3.47 -0.98 1.21
CA ILE A 91 2.50 -1.51 2.17
C ILE A 91 3.12 -1.69 3.57
N SER A 92 4.40 -2.03 3.65
CA SER A 92 5.15 -2.07 4.91
C SER A 92 5.25 -0.68 5.55
N GLY A 93 5.46 0.38 4.75
CA GLY A 93 5.40 1.75 5.25
C GLY A 93 4.04 2.13 5.82
N LEU A 94 2.94 1.67 5.18
CA LEU A 94 1.59 1.86 5.70
C LEU A 94 1.40 1.13 7.04
N SER A 95 1.87 -0.12 7.17
CA SER A 95 1.78 -0.85 8.43
C SER A 95 2.63 -0.23 9.53
N ASP A 96 3.81 0.27 9.19
CA ASP A 96 4.71 0.99 10.08
C ASP A 96 4.03 2.24 10.66
N CYS A 97 3.43 3.08 9.81
CA CYS A 97 2.61 4.20 10.25
C CYS A 97 1.45 3.78 11.16
N ILE A 98 0.76 2.67 10.82
CA ILE A 98 -0.40 2.17 11.57
C ILE A 98 -0.03 1.69 12.96
N LYS A 99 1.16 1.09 13.16
CA LYS A 99 1.57 0.57 14.47
C LYS A 99 1.71 1.66 15.53
N HIS A 100 1.89 2.91 15.10
CA HIS A 100 2.03 4.09 15.96
C HIS A 100 0.70 4.80 16.26
N ILE A 101 -0.43 4.33 15.73
CA ILE A 101 -1.78 4.84 16.06
C ILE A 101 -2.01 4.91 17.59
N PRO A 102 -1.65 3.91 18.40
CA PRO A 102 -1.88 3.97 19.86
C PRO A 102 -1.15 5.12 20.57
N ASP A 103 -0.04 5.59 20.00
CA ASP A 103 0.79 6.65 20.56
C ASP A 103 0.32 8.05 20.11
N TYR A 104 -0.65 8.12 19.19
CA TYR A 104 -1.12 9.37 18.63
C TYR A 104 -2.05 10.11 19.59
N THR A 105 -1.73 11.37 19.89
CA THR A 105 -2.49 12.21 20.84
C THR A 105 -3.56 13.08 20.17
N GLY A 106 -3.61 13.09 18.83
CA GLY A 106 -4.57 13.85 18.04
C GLY A 106 -5.74 13.01 17.49
N SER A 107 -6.59 13.63 16.67
CA SER A 107 -7.60 12.89 15.92
C SER A 107 -6.94 12.14 14.76
N ILE A 108 -7.17 10.83 14.72
CA ILE A 108 -6.73 9.97 13.62
C ILE A 108 -7.86 9.93 12.58
N PRO A 109 -7.58 10.19 11.30
CA PRO A 109 -8.60 10.13 10.25
C PRO A 109 -9.19 8.72 10.09
N ASP A 110 -10.51 8.62 9.84
CA ASP A 110 -11.23 7.34 9.68
C ASP A 110 -10.61 6.43 8.61
N TYR A 111 -10.08 7.01 7.52
CA TYR A 111 -9.48 6.24 6.43
C TYR A 111 -8.26 5.42 6.88
N VAL A 112 -7.56 5.84 7.93
CA VAL A 112 -6.41 5.10 8.49
C VAL A 112 -6.88 3.80 9.15
N PHE A 113 -7.98 3.84 9.90
CA PHE A 113 -8.58 2.65 10.49
C PHE A 113 -9.15 1.70 9.42
N GLU A 114 -9.72 2.23 8.34
CA GLU A 114 -10.17 1.41 7.21
C GLU A 114 -9.00 0.71 6.50
N ILE A 115 -7.88 1.40 6.28
CA ILE A 115 -6.64 0.81 5.76
C ILE A 115 -6.16 -0.31 6.70
N GLN A 116 -6.11 -0.06 8.01
CA GLN A 116 -5.72 -1.07 9.01
C GLN A 116 -6.62 -2.32 8.93
N LYS A 117 -7.95 -2.15 8.90
CA LYS A 117 -8.90 -3.27 8.77
C LYS A 117 -8.65 -4.07 7.49
N ILE A 118 -8.43 -3.40 6.37
CA ILE A 118 -8.12 -4.06 5.10
C ILE A 118 -6.83 -4.87 5.23
N LEU A 119 -5.75 -4.29 5.76
CA LEU A 119 -4.46 -4.97 5.91
C LEU A 119 -4.53 -6.17 6.86
N ILE A 120 -5.19 -6.03 8.01
CA ILE A 120 -5.45 -7.12 8.96
C ILE A 120 -6.18 -8.27 8.27
N SER A 121 -7.20 -7.97 7.43
CA SER A 121 -7.92 -9.00 6.67
C SER A 121 -7.04 -9.77 5.67
N LYS A 122 -5.85 -9.24 5.34
CA LYS A 122 -4.88 -9.85 4.43
C LYS A 122 -3.71 -10.53 5.12
N ILE A 123 -3.66 -10.58 6.46
CA ILE A 123 -2.62 -11.31 7.22
C ILE A 123 -2.37 -12.73 6.67
N PRO A 124 -3.39 -13.57 6.40
CA PRO A 124 -3.15 -14.92 5.86
C PRO A 124 -2.45 -14.93 4.50
N ARG A 125 -2.57 -13.86 3.71
CA ARG A 125 -1.82 -13.71 2.44
C ARG A 125 -0.37 -13.34 2.72
N PHE A 126 -0.12 -12.38 3.62
CA PHE A 126 1.24 -12.00 4.00
C PHE A 126 1.98 -13.18 4.66
N GLU A 127 1.31 -14.02 5.45
CA GLU A 127 1.91 -15.25 6.02
C GLU A 127 2.37 -16.27 4.97
N ARG A 128 1.72 -16.29 3.79
CA ARG A 128 2.18 -17.11 2.66
C ARG A 128 3.37 -16.45 1.97
N LEU A 129 3.33 -15.13 1.78
CA LEU A 129 4.41 -14.36 1.15
C LEU A 129 5.67 -14.29 2.02
N SER A 130 5.55 -14.33 3.35
CA SER A 130 6.70 -14.38 4.27
C SER A 130 7.54 -15.65 4.14
N LYS A 131 7.01 -16.67 3.46
CA LYS A 131 7.70 -17.94 3.14
C LYS A 131 8.21 -17.98 1.71
N HIS A 132 8.15 -16.86 0.98
CA HIS A 132 8.56 -16.81 -0.42
C HIS A 132 10.08 -17.00 -0.57
N LYS A 133 10.51 -17.60 -1.69
CA LYS A 133 11.93 -17.83 -1.99
C LYS A 133 12.75 -16.55 -2.18
N ASN A 134 12.08 -15.49 -2.65
CA ASN A 134 12.68 -14.15 -2.76
C ASN A 134 12.68 -13.53 -1.36
N LYS A 135 13.88 -13.18 -0.88
CA LYS A 135 14.11 -12.70 0.49
C LYS A 135 13.45 -11.36 0.78
N ASP A 136 13.33 -10.48 -0.20
CA ASP A 136 12.74 -9.15 -0.02
C ASP A 136 11.22 -9.27 0.13
N ILE A 137 10.59 -10.11 -0.70
CA ILE A 137 9.16 -10.45 -0.55
C ILE A 137 8.90 -11.05 0.83
N ALA A 138 9.76 -11.97 1.26
CA ALA A 138 9.64 -12.60 2.57
C ALA A 138 9.81 -11.60 3.72
N PHE A 139 10.79 -10.70 3.60
CA PHE A 139 11.12 -9.67 4.57
C PHE A 139 9.97 -8.68 4.77
N TYR A 140 9.53 -7.97 3.73
CA TYR A 140 8.46 -6.97 3.84
C TYR A 140 7.15 -7.61 4.31
N SER A 141 6.83 -8.82 3.83
CA SER A 141 5.64 -9.53 4.31
C SER A 141 5.70 -9.86 5.81
N SER A 142 6.91 -10.14 6.34
CA SER A 142 7.11 -10.40 7.77
C SER A 142 6.99 -9.12 8.61
N GLU A 143 7.56 -8.00 8.14
CA GLU A 143 7.42 -6.70 8.81
C GLU A 143 5.95 -6.24 8.84
N ILE A 144 5.21 -6.39 7.73
CA ILE A 144 3.77 -6.09 7.70
C ILE A 144 3.00 -6.91 8.76
N ILE A 145 3.25 -8.22 8.87
CA ILE A 145 2.58 -9.06 9.87
C ILE A 145 2.93 -8.58 11.29
N LYS A 146 4.20 -8.33 11.54
CA LYS A 146 4.72 -7.88 12.84
C LYS A 146 4.06 -6.57 13.25
N ASP A 147 4.08 -5.55 12.40
CA ASP A 147 3.48 -4.24 12.67
C ASP A 147 1.96 -4.34 12.94
N LEU A 148 1.25 -5.18 12.20
CA LEU A 148 -0.20 -5.36 12.34
C LEU A 148 -0.61 -6.21 13.55
N THR A 149 0.29 -7.00 14.11
CA THR A 149 -0.01 -7.94 15.21
C THR A 149 0.61 -7.53 16.56
N GLN A 150 1.61 -6.66 16.56
CA GLN A 150 2.21 -6.12 17.78
C GLN A 150 1.28 -5.19 18.57
N SER A 151 0.07 -4.91 18.09
CA SER A 151 -0.94 -4.09 18.78
C SER A 151 -1.63 -4.79 19.97
N LYS A 152 -1.02 -5.79 20.61
CA LYS A 152 -1.65 -6.57 21.70
C LYS A 152 -0.91 -6.66 23.04
N ASP A 153 0.30 -6.10 23.19
CA ASP A 153 1.04 -6.23 24.46
C ASP A 153 1.06 -4.97 25.34
N THR A 154 0.24 -3.95 25.04
CA THR A 154 0.07 -2.77 25.90
C THR A 154 -1.38 -2.55 26.30
N ALA A 155 -2.00 -3.57 26.88
CA ALA A 155 -3.13 -3.41 27.79
C ALA A 155 -2.80 -4.11 29.11
N ARG A 156 -2.39 -3.27 30.07
CA ARG A 156 -2.47 -3.40 31.55
C ARG A 156 -2.79 -4.76 32.16
#